data_AF-A0A9D7H9D0-F1
#
_entry.id   AF-A0A9D7H9D0-F1
#
_cell.length_a   1.000
_cell.length_b   1.000
_cell.length_c   1.000
_cell.angle_alpha   90.00
_cell.angle_beta   90.00
_cell.angle_gamma   90.00
#
_symmetry.space_group_name_H-M   'P 1'
#
loop_
_entity.id
_entity.type
_entity.pdbx_description
1 polymer ?
#
loop_
_entity_poly.entity_id
_entity_poly.type
_entity_poly.pdbx_seq_one_letter_code
_entity_poly.pdbx_strand_id
1 'polypeptide(L)'
;MATKKAPKKSVKESPKPKEGPKAKGAAAPAAPAKKDDGAKRKLGLRGAAPWAMRHAAKHAAEARARAAEPPLPGSARATIRTPNDAEERKAKIAELHTAMTQIRGFRKNLNKTFWDVGGILREIQIKKLYEPRGFATFEAFLEREMDFGKTTSLRLVKIHAIFQKEAAVEHGMERVMNALLMLDTPVDGASKSDAKVPPAPISTSALPLKPPGR
;
A
#
# COMPACT_ATOMS: atom_id res chain seq x y z
N MET A 1 14.38 53.47 29.47
CA MET A 1 15.75 53.33 30.05
C MET A 1 15.60 52.64 31.41
N ALA A 2 16.56 51.87 31.96
CA ALA A 2 17.92 51.57 31.52
C ALA A 2 18.29 50.07 31.74
N THR A 3 19.40 49.62 31.17
CA THR A 3 19.83 48.20 31.14
C THR A 3 21.09 47.93 31.98
N LYS A 4 21.12 46.82 32.74
CA LYS A 4 22.34 46.10 33.20
C LYS A 4 22.02 44.59 33.14
N LYS A 5 22.66 43.71 32.36
CA LYS A 5 24.06 43.50 31.89
C LYS A 5 24.91 42.70 32.90
N ALA A 6 25.33 41.51 32.49
CA ALA A 6 26.06 40.50 33.28
C ALA A 6 27.58 40.47 33.00
N PRO A 7 28.39 39.83 33.87
CA PRO A 7 29.79 39.47 33.61
C PRO A 7 29.97 38.02 33.06
N LYS A 8 31.20 37.65 32.68
CA LYS A 8 31.62 36.36 32.08
C LYS A 8 32.95 35.84 32.67
N LYS A 9 33.33 34.59 32.31
CA LYS A 9 34.57 33.81 32.61
C LYS A 9 34.49 33.00 33.94
N SER A 10 35.15 31.85 34.09
CA SER A 10 36.14 31.08 33.26
C SER A 10 35.91 29.55 33.43
N VAL A 11 36.06 28.69 32.40
CA VAL A 11 37.31 27.96 32.02
C VAL A 11 38.06 27.44 33.26
N LYS A 12 38.20 26.13 33.54
CA LYS A 12 38.73 24.94 32.80
C LYS A 12 37.87 23.68 33.15
N GLU A 13 38.11 22.39 32.82
CA GLU A 13 39.16 21.56 32.18
C GLU A 13 38.48 20.32 31.49
N SER A 14 39.17 19.21 31.23
CA SER A 14 38.64 17.84 31.03
C SER A 14 39.70 16.79 31.40
N PRO A 15 39.32 15.54 31.75
CA PRO A 15 39.98 14.39 31.09
C PRO A 15 39.06 13.20 30.81
N LYS A 16 39.57 12.20 30.06
CA LYS A 16 38.89 10.97 29.62
C LYS A 16 39.68 9.70 30.09
N PRO A 17 39.41 8.47 29.60
CA PRO A 17 39.14 7.29 30.44
C PRO A 17 40.35 6.39 30.74
N LYS A 18 40.14 5.31 31.52
CA LYS A 18 41.06 4.16 31.64
C LYS A 18 40.32 2.84 31.89
N GLU A 19 41.03 1.72 31.70
CA GLU A 19 40.50 0.34 31.60
C GLU A 19 40.55 -0.44 32.94
N GLY A 20 39.94 -1.64 33.00
CA GLY A 20 39.91 -2.54 34.18
C GLY A 20 41.22 -3.34 34.41
N PRO A 21 41.28 -4.24 35.43
CA PRO A 21 40.88 -5.64 35.18
C PRO A 21 40.49 -6.54 36.40
N LYS A 22 40.10 -7.81 36.11
CA LYS A 22 40.26 -9.08 36.90
C LYS A 22 39.53 -9.35 38.26
N ALA A 23 38.47 -10.18 38.15
CA ALA A 23 38.35 -11.59 38.61
C ALA A 23 38.34 -12.07 40.11
N LYS A 24 37.65 -13.22 40.32
CA LYS A 24 37.44 -14.07 41.53
C LYS A 24 36.41 -13.58 42.59
N GLY A 25 35.59 -14.41 43.24
CA GLY A 25 35.08 -15.77 42.93
C GLY A 25 35.39 -16.92 43.93
N ALA A 26 34.36 -17.42 44.65
CA ALA A 26 34.23 -18.68 45.43
C ALA A 26 32.82 -18.74 46.08
N ALA A 27 32.16 -19.83 46.52
CA ALA A 27 32.23 -21.30 46.37
C ALA A 27 30.83 -21.86 46.79
N ALA A 28 30.17 -22.85 46.15
CA ALA A 28 30.46 -24.30 46.04
C ALA A 28 30.42 -25.06 47.40
N PRO A 29 29.65 -26.17 47.52
CA PRO A 29 30.14 -27.54 47.18
C PRO A 29 29.06 -28.44 46.50
N ALA A 30 29.29 -29.70 46.05
CA ALA A 30 30.46 -30.48 45.59
C ALA A 30 29.91 -31.77 44.89
N ALA A 31 30.33 -32.15 43.67
CA ALA A 31 31.42 -33.10 43.31
C ALA A 31 31.01 -34.61 43.35
N PRO A 32 31.78 -35.60 42.80
CA PRO A 32 33.11 -35.50 42.18
C PRO A 32 33.40 -36.30 40.86
N ALA A 33 34.34 -35.77 40.06
CA ALA A 33 35.43 -36.46 39.32
C ALA A 33 35.12 -37.53 38.23
N LYS A 34 36.00 -37.81 37.24
CA LYS A 34 37.46 -37.54 37.06
C LYS A 34 37.81 -36.88 35.71
N LYS A 35 39.08 -36.46 35.57
CA LYS A 35 39.73 -35.91 34.36
C LYS A 35 40.27 -37.03 33.44
N ASP A 36 40.63 -36.69 32.20
CA ASP A 36 42.06 -36.56 31.82
C ASP A 36 42.25 -35.63 30.60
N ASP A 37 43.49 -35.46 30.12
CA ASP A 37 43.96 -34.23 29.47
C ASP A 37 44.17 -34.27 27.93
N GLY A 38 44.50 -33.10 27.37
CA GLY A 38 44.18 -32.68 26.00
C GLY A 38 44.69 -33.45 24.77
N ALA A 39 43.82 -33.52 23.75
CA ALA A 39 44.20 -33.78 22.35
C ALA A 39 43.32 -33.05 21.31
N LYS A 40 44.01 -32.37 20.38
CA LYS A 40 43.63 -31.98 19.00
C LYS A 40 42.19 -32.30 18.51
N ARG A 41 41.30 -31.29 18.44
CA ARG A 41 40.16 -31.26 17.49
C ARG A 41 40.07 -29.96 16.67
N LYS A 42 41.20 -29.56 16.07
CA LYS A 42 41.28 -28.59 14.96
C LYS A 42 42.01 -29.20 13.76
N LEU A 43 41.62 -30.42 13.40
CA LEU A 43 42.22 -31.25 12.35
C LEU A 43 41.13 -32.17 11.77
N GLY A 44 40.73 -32.07 10.50
CA GLY A 44 41.02 -31.01 9.53
C GLY A 44 40.45 -31.33 8.13
N LEU A 45 40.48 -30.36 7.21
CA LEU A 45 40.18 -30.55 5.77
C LEU A 45 41.30 -31.33 5.02
N ARG A 46 41.94 -32.28 5.71
CA ARG A 46 43.05 -33.14 5.24
C ARG A 46 42.89 -34.55 5.81
N GLY A 47 41.69 -35.12 5.65
CA GLY A 47 41.31 -36.42 6.22
C GLY A 47 40.12 -37.11 5.54
N ALA A 48 39.29 -36.37 4.78
CA ALA A 48 38.35 -36.99 3.86
C ALA A 48 39.14 -37.67 2.72
N ALA A 49 39.22 -39.00 2.77
CA ALA A 49 39.95 -39.78 1.77
C ALA A 49 39.40 -39.51 0.35
N PRO A 50 40.23 -39.57 -0.72
CA PRO A 50 39.89 -38.97 -2.02
C PRO A 50 38.56 -39.42 -2.65
N TRP A 51 38.11 -40.65 -2.36
CA TRP A 51 36.81 -41.16 -2.77
C TRP A 51 35.64 -40.33 -2.22
N ALA A 52 35.66 -39.94 -0.94
CA ALA A 52 34.58 -39.20 -0.30
C ALA A 52 34.40 -37.80 -0.92
N MET A 53 35.51 -37.10 -1.20
CA MET A 53 35.46 -35.81 -1.92
C MET A 53 35.04 -35.99 -3.37
N ARG A 54 35.45 -37.07 -4.05
CA ARG A 54 35.01 -37.37 -5.43
C ARG A 54 33.52 -37.74 -5.50
N HIS A 55 32.97 -38.47 -4.53
CA HIS A 55 31.54 -38.77 -4.47
C HIS A 55 30.71 -37.52 -4.13
N ALA A 56 31.14 -36.71 -3.16
CA ALA A 56 30.49 -35.43 -2.86
C ALA A 56 30.50 -34.48 -4.07
N ALA A 57 31.64 -34.38 -4.77
CA ALA A 57 31.75 -33.60 -6.01
C ALA A 57 30.89 -34.18 -7.14
N LYS A 58 30.82 -35.51 -7.30
CA LYS A 58 29.97 -36.16 -8.30
C LYS A 58 28.48 -35.89 -8.05
N HIS A 59 28.00 -36.02 -6.81
CA HIS A 59 26.61 -35.70 -6.48
C HIS A 59 26.31 -34.20 -6.59
N ALA A 60 27.26 -33.30 -6.25
CA ALA A 60 27.11 -31.87 -6.46
C ALA A 60 27.09 -31.48 -7.95
N ALA A 61 27.85 -32.18 -8.80
CA ALA A 61 27.83 -32.02 -10.25
C ALA A 61 26.53 -32.58 -10.86
N GLU A 62 26.06 -33.74 -10.43
CA GLU A 62 24.81 -34.37 -10.87
C GLU A 62 23.58 -33.52 -10.48
N ALA A 63 23.58 -32.95 -9.27
CA ALA A 63 22.56 -32.00 -8.82
C ALA A 63 22.56 -30.70 -9.65
N ARG A 64 23.73 -30.23 -10.10
CA ARG A 64 23.84 -29.09 -11.02
C ARG A 64 23.43 -29.44 -12.45
N ALA A 65 23.71 -30.65 -12.94
CA ALA A 65 23.26 -31.12 -14.24
C ALA A 65 21.72 -31.16 -14.31
N ARG A 66 21.05 -31.78 -13.32
CA ARG A 66 19.58 -31.77 -13.19
C ARG A 66 18.95 -30.39 -12.97
N ALA A 67 19.75 -29.37 -12.64
CA ALA A 67 19.31 -27.98 -12.53
C ALA A 67 19.62 -27.15 -13.80
N ALA A 68 20.41 -27.68 -14.73
CA ALA A 68 20.80 -27.04 -15.98
C ALA A 68 20.03 -27.57 -17.21
N GLU A 69 19.46 -28.78 -17.13
CA GLU A 69 18.53 -29.28 -18.15
C GLU A 69 17.24 -28.44 -18.18
N PRO A 70 16.89 -27.79 -19.30
CA PRO A 70 15.60 -27.13 -19.43
C PRO A 70 14.48 -28.19 -19.41
N PRO A 71 13.42 -28.01 -18.60
CA PRO A 71 12.37 -29.02 -18.47
C PRO A 71 11.64 -29.22 -19.80
N LEU A 72 11.44 -30.49 -20.19
CA LEU A 72 10.84 -30.81 -21.49
C LEU A 72 9.45 -30.15 -21.64
N PRO A 73 9.16 -29.54 -22.81
CA PRO A 73 7.85 -28.95 -23.08
C PRO A 73 6.78 -30.04 -23.04
N GLY A 74 5.66 -29.75 -22.38
CA GLY A 74 4.57 -30.70 -22.13
C GLY A 74 4.64 -31.45 -20.80
N SER A 75 5.74 -31.34 -20.03
CA SER A 75 5.76 -31.84 -18.65
C SER A 75 4.86 -31.00 -17.74
N ALA A 76 4.19 -31.60 -16.75
CA ALA A 76 3.28 -30.89 -15.84
C ALA A 76 3.95 -29.76 -15.03
N ARG A 77 5.29 -29.78 -14.89
CA ARG A 77 6.05 -28.66 -14.30
C ARG A 77 6.06 -27.39 -15.15
N ALA A 78 5.80 -27.48 -16.46
CA ALA A 78 5.65 -26.33 -17.33
C ALA A 78 4.32 -25.60 -17.09
N THR A 79 3.22 -26.33 -16.81
CA THR A 79 1.89 -25.77 -16.54
C THR A 79 1.59 -25.53 -15.05
N ILE A 80 2.36 -26.11 -14.12
CA ILE A 80 2.32 -25.82 -12.68
C ILE A 80 3.31 -24.70 -12.29
N ARG A 81 3.98 -24.06 -13.26
CA ARG A 81 4.49 -22.70 -13.05
C ARG A 81 3.27 -21.80 -12.84
N THR A 82 3.25 -20.98 -11.78
CA THR A 82 2.13 -20.04 -11.57
C THR A 82 1.91 -19.23 -12.85
N PRO A 83 0.66 -19.11 -13.34
CA PRO A 83 0.40 -18.23 -14.48
C PRO A 83 0.87 -16.82 -14.09
N ASN A 84 1.42 -16.04 -15.02
CA ASN A 84 2.02 -14.74 -14.68
C ASN A 84 1.03 -13.84 -13.94
N ASP A 85 -0.24 -13.87 -14.37
CA ASP A 85 -1.44 -13.39 -13.67
C ASP A 85 -1.47 -13.62 -12.15
N ALA A 86 -1.03 -14.79 -11.65
CA ALA A 86 -1.13 -15.14 -10.24
C ALA A 86 -0.15 -14.34 -9.38
N GLU A 87 1.06 -14.05 -9.88
CA GLU A 87 1.99 -13.17 -9.16
C GLU A 87 1.52 -11.70 -9.22
N GLU A 88 0.96 -11.26 -10.36
CA GLU A 88 0.32 -9.94 -10.45
C GLU A 88 -0.90 -9.79 -9.52
N ARG A 89 -1.77 -10.80 -9.47
CA ARG A 89 -2.95 -10.80 -8.59
C ARG A 89 -2.53 -10.79 -7.12
N LYS A 90 -1.52 -11.59 -6.73
CA LYS A 90 -0.92 -11.53 -5.38
C LYS A 90 -0.37 -10.14 -5.07
N ALA A 91 0.38 -9.52 -5.99
CA ALA A 91 0.92 -8.18 -5.82
C ALA A 91 -0.18 -7.13 -5.61
N LYS A 92 -1.21 -7.13 -6.47
CA LYS A 92 -2.38 -6.22 -6.35
C LYS A 92 -3.15 -6.43 -5.04
N ILE A 93 -3.27 -7.67 -4.55
CA ILE A 93 -3.91 -8.00 -3.26
C ILE A 93 -3.06 -7.50 -2.07
N ALA A 94 -1.73 -7.65 -2.13
CA ALA A 94 -0.82 -7.15 -1.10
C ALA A 94 -0.77 -5.61 -1.06
N GLU A 95 -0.81 -4.96 -2.23
CA GLU A 95 -0.94 -3.51 -2.38
C GLU A 95 -2.27 -3.01 -1.79
N LEU A 96 -3.40 -3.65 -2.13
CA LEU A 96 -4.71 -3.36 -1.55
C LEU A 96 -4.69 -3.48 -0.02
N HIS A 97 -4.12 -4.56 0.53
CA HIS A 97 -4.05 -4.76 1.97
C HIS A 97 -3.23 -3.65 2.66
N THR A 98 -2.13 -3.23 2.04
CA THR A 98 -1.28 -2.13 2.53
C THR A 98 -2.04 -0.81 2.53
N ALA A 99 -2.71 -0.49 1.42
CA ALA A 99 -3.55 0.69 1.27
C ALA A 99 -4.72 0.73 2.28
N MET A 100 -5.43 -0.38 2.46
CA MET A 100 -6.48 -0.52 3.49
C MET A 100 -5.94 -0.33 4.91
N THR A 101 -4.73 -0.83 5.20
CA THR A 101 -4.08 -0.68 6.51
C THR A 101 -3.75 0.79 6.79
N GLN A 102 -3.23 1.52 5.79
CA GLN A 102 -2.98 2.96 5.87
C GLN A 102 -4.26 3.75 6.13
N ILE A 103 -5.33 3.50 5.35
CA ILE A 103 -6.63 4.17 5.52
C ILE A 103 -7.21 3.93 6.93
N ARG A 104 -7.14 2.68 7.44
CA ARG A 104 -7.58 2.36 8.82
C ARG A 104 -6.76 3.06 9.89
N GLY A 105 -5.45 3.28 9.67
CA GLY A 105 -4.60 4.11 10.52
C GLY A 105 -5.00 5.58 10.53
N PHE A 106 -5.32 6.14 9.35
CA PHE A 106 -5.73 7.53 9.19
C PHE A 106 -7.14 7.84 9.74
N ARG A 107 -8.01 6.84 9.90
CA ARG A 107 -9.42 6.97 10.34
C ARG A 107 -9.62 7.88 11.57
N LYS A 108 -8.73 7.84 12.55
CA LYS A 108 -8.83 8.66 13.79
C LYS A 108 -8.56 10.16 13.57
N ASN A 109 -7.85 10.52 12.49
CA ASN A 109 -7.43 11.89 12.18
C ASN A 109 -7.97 12.36 10.82
N LEU A 110 -9.09 11.77 10.35
CA LEU A 110 -9.57 11.92 8.98
C LEU A 110 -9.63 13.38 8.53
N ASN A 111 -10.15 14.31 9.34
CA ASN A 111 -10.23 15.74 9.02
C ASN A 111 -8.88 16.41 8.70
N LYS A 112 -7.75 15.83 9.12
CA LYS A 112 -6.38 16.29 8.80
C LYS A 112 -5.72 15.50 7.67
N THR A 113 -5.99 14.19 7.59
CA THR A 113 -5.36 13.27 6.62
C THR A 113 -6.29 12.89 5.45
N PHE A 114 -7.41 13.62 5.28
CA PHE A 114 -8.43 13.37 4.25
C PHE A 114 -7.84 13.42 2.84
N TRP A 115 -6.87 14.30 2.60
CA TRP A 115 -6.16 14.39 1.33
C TRP A 115 -5.45 13.08 1.00
N ASP A 116 -4.60 12.59 1.92
CA ASP A 116 -3.80 11.39 1.68
C ASP A 116 -4.68 10.13 1.61
N VAL A 117 -5.77 10.08 2.39
CA VAL A 117 -6.81 9.04 2.26
C VAL A 117 -7.51 9.10 0.88
N GLY A 118 -7.85 10.29 0.38
CA GLY A 118 -8.41 10.49 -0.95
C GLY A 118 -7.46 10.05 -2.06
N GLY A 119 -6.15 10.29 -1.89
CA GLY A 119 -5.10 9.81 -2.79
C GLY A 119 -5.03 8.28 -2.85
N ILE A 120 -4.94 7.62 -1.68
CA ILE A 120 -4.91 6.15 -1.59
C ILE A 120 -6.18 5.52 -2.18
N LEU A 121 -7.36 6.08 -1.90
CA LEU A 121 -8.61 5.62 -2.49
C LEU A 121 -8.64 5.80 -4.02
N ARG A 122 -8.09 6.91 -4.54
CA ARG A 122 -7.96 7.18 -5.98
C ARG A 122 -6.98 6.23 -6.65
N GLU A 123 -5.89 5.85 -5.98
CA GLU A 123 -4.98 4.80 -6.46
C GLU A 123 -5.65 3.42 -6.51
N ILE A 124 -6.38 3.02 -5.47
CA ILE A 124 -7.18 1.77 -5.48
C ILE A 124 -8.16 1.75 -6.67
N GLN A 125 -8.80 2.89 -6.95
CA GLN A 125 -9.74 3.03 -8.08
C GLN A 125 -9.02 2.89 -9.44
N ILE A 126 -7.95 3.66 -9.68
CA ILE A 126 -7.22 3.70 -10.95
C ILE A 126 -6.52 2.37 -11.24
N LYS A 127 -5.82 1.80 -10.25
CA LYS A 127 -5.12 0.51 -10.37
C LYS A 127 -6.07 -0.70 -10.31
N LYS A 128 -7.38 -0.47 -10.11
CA LYS A 128 -8.44 -1.51 -10.00
C LYS A 128 -8.12 -2.59 -8.95
N LEU A 129 -7.48 -2.22 -7.84
CA LEU A 129 -6.98 -3.18 -6.84
C LEU A 129 -8.08 -4.00 -6.14
N TYR A 130 -9.34 -3.58 -6.28
CA TYR A 130 -10.51 -4.27 -5.76
C TYR A 130 -10.93 -5.51 -6.60
N GLU A 131 -10.65 -5.52 -7.91
CA GLU A 131 -11.09 -6.61 -8.81
C GLU A 131 -10.47 -7.98 -8.46
N PRO A 132 -9.16 -8.11 -8.16
CA PRO A 132 -8.56 -9.39 -7.78
C PRO A 132 -9.10 -10.00 -6.47
N ARG A 133 -9.81 -9.20 -5.66
CA ARG A 133 -10.46 -9.64 -4.41
C ARG A 133 -11.94 -9.99 -4.59
N GLY A 134 -12.45 -9.95 -5.82
CA GLY A 134 -13.81 -10.36 -6.17
C GLY A 134 -14.87 -9.25 -6.07
N PHE A 135 -14.47 -7.98 -5.99
CA PHE A 135 -15.41 -6.86 -6.04
C PHE A 135 -15.70 -6.46 -7.49
N ALA A 136 -16.96 -6.53 -7.90
CA ALA A 136 -17.38 -6.18 -9.26
C ALA A 136 -17.32 -4.67 -9.56
N THR A 137 -17.44 -3.82 -8.53
CA THR A 137 -17.34 -2.36 -8.66
C THR A 137 -16.55 -1.77 -7.50
N PHE A 138 -15.94 -0.61 -7.72
CA PHE A 138 -15.29 0.16 -6.66
C PHE A 138 -16.28 0.52 -5.53
N GLU A 139 -17.54 0.82 -5.87
CA GLU A 139 -18.57 1.16 -4.89
C GLU A 139 -18.88 0.00 -3.92
N ALA A 140 -19.00 -1.23 -4.44
CA ALA A 140 -19.23 -2.42 -3.61
C ALA A 140 -18.03 -2.74 -2.70
N PHE A 141 -16.82 -2.36 -3.10
CA PHE A 141 -15.63 -2.38 -2.24
C PHE A 141 -15.74 -1.33 -1.11
N LEU A 142 -16.11 -0.10 -1.44
CA LEU A 142 -16.27 0.98 -0.45
C LEU A 142 -17.35 0.65 0.60
N GLU A 143 -18.50 0.14 0.17
CA GLU A 143 -19.61 -0.24 1.08
C GLU A 143 -19.22 -1.35 2.06
N ARG A 144 -18.30 -2.25 1.68
CA ARG A 144 -17.94 -3.43 2.49
C ARG A 144 -16.68 -3.27 3.34
N GLU A 145 -15.71 -2.46 2.92
CA GLU A 145 -14.37 -2.40 3.54
C GLU A 145 -14.01 -1.05 4.19
N MET A 146 -14.77 0.02 3.93
CA MET A 146 -14.47 1.39 4.39
C MET A 146 -15.46 1.89 5.46
N ASP A 147 -14.97 2.00 6.70
CA ASP A 147 -15.78 2.36 7.88
C ASP A 147 -16.53 3.70 7.80
N PHE A 148 -16.06 4.65 6.98
CA PHE A 148 -16.66 6.00 6.83
C PHE A 148 -17.69 6.10 5.69
N GLY A 149 -18.00 4.97 5.03
CA GLY A 149 -19.11 4.84 4.08
C GLY A 149 -18.84 5.39 2.68
N LYS A 150 -19.49 4.74 1.70
CA LYS A 150 -19.39 5.00 0.25
C LYS A 150 -19.44 6.48 -0.13
N THR A 151 -20.44 7.23 0.34
CA THR A 151 -20.63 8.64 -0.03
C THR A 151 -19.43 9.49 0.36
N THR A 152 -18.90 9.30 1.57
CA THR A 152 -17.71 9.98 2.07
C THR A 152 -16.48 9.59 1.25
N SER A 153 -16.28 8.29 1.01
CA SER A 153 -15.16 7.78 0.21
C SER A 153 -15.15 8.31 -1.23
N LEU A 154 -16.30 8.31 -1.91
CA LEU A 154 -16.42 8.84 -3.28
C LEU A 154 -16.14 10.35 -3.34
N ARG A 155 -16.60 11.12 -2.33
CA ARG A 155 -16.24 12.55 -2.21
C ARG A 155 -14.74 12.75 -2.02
N LEU A 156 -14.08 11.96 -1.17
CA LEU A 156 -12.62 12.05 -0.97
C LEU A 156 -11.83 11.78 -2.26
N VAL A 157 -12.27 10.80 -3.07
CA VAL A 157 -11.68 10.51 -4.38
C VAL A 157 -11.87 11.67 -5.37
N LYS A 158 -13.09 12.23 -5.45
CA LYS A 158 -13.35 13.44 -6.27
C LYS A 158 -12.50 14.62 -5.81
N ILE A 159 -12.34 14.83 -4.51
CA ILE A 159 -11.57 15.95 -3.95
C ILE A 159 -10.10 15.88 -4.41
N HIS A 160 -9.46 14.71 -4.34
CA HIS A 160 -8.09 14.52 -4.84
C HIS A 160 -8.00 14.56 -6.38
N ALA A 161 -9.13 14.47 -7.11
CA ALA A 161 -9.16 14.61 -8.57
C ALA A 161 -9.36 16.07 -9.04
N ILE A 162 -9.93 16.94 -8.21
CA ILE A 162 -10.38 18.30 -8.59
C ILE A 162 -9.54 19.40 -7.92
N PHE A 163 -9.24 19.28 -6.63
CA PHE A 163 -8.53 20.31 -5.86
C PHE A 163 -7.02 20.10 -5.90
N GLN A 164 -6.25 21.14 -5.58
CA GLN A 164 -4.81 21.05 -5.33
C GLN A 164 -4.56 20.76 -3.84
N LYS A 165 -3.46 20.05 -3.51
CA LYS A 165 -3.17 19.60 -2.13
C LYS A 165 -3.14 20.76 -1.13
N GLU A 166 -2.48 21.86 -1.49
CA GLU A 166 -2.25 23.00 -0.61
C GLU A 166 -3.56 23.70 -0.25
N ALA A 167 -4.33 24.16 -1.24
CA ALA A 167 -5.64 24.78 -1.04
C ALA A 167 -6.63 23.86 -0.31
N ALA A 168 -6.62 22.55 -0.61
CA ALA A 168 -7.48 21.60 0.07
C ALA A 168 -7.13 21.50 1.57
N VAL A 169 -5.85 21.32 1.91
CA VAL A 169 -5.39 21.18 3.31
C VAL A 169 -5.57 22.48 4.08
N GLU A 170 -5.35 23.65 3.46
CA GLU A 170 -5.59 24.97 4.05
C GLU A 170 -7.06 25.19 4.42
N HIS A 171 -7.99 24.87 3.51
CA HIS A 171 -9.42 25.10 3.73
C HIS A 171 -10.08 24.02 4.58
N GLY A 172 -9.49 22.82 4.64
CA GLY A 172 -9.92 21.71 5.49
C GLY A 172 -11.10 20.89 4.92
N MET A 173 -11.19 19.64 5.37
CA MET A 173 -12.09 18.60 4.82
C MET A 173 -13.55 19.07 4.65
N GLU A 174 -14.14 19.71 5.65
CA GLU A 174 -15.55 20.11 5.64
C GLU A 174 -15.86 21.20 4.61
N ARG A 175 -15.01 22.24 4.52
CA ARG A 175 -15.17 23.30 3.51
C ARG A 175 -15.01 22.75 2.10
N VAL A 176 -14.04 21.87 1.90
CA VAL A 176 -13.75 21.26 0.59
C VAL A 176 -14.86 20.26 0.19
N MET A 177 -15.46 19.54 1.14
CA MET A 177 -16.65 18.71 0.88
C MET A 177 -17.90 19.52 0.55
N ASN A 178 -18.11 20.67 1.20
CA ASN A 178 -19.22 21.55 0.89
C ASN A 178 -19.02 22.27 -0.46
N ALA A 179 -17.79 22.68 -0.78
CA ALA A 179 -17.45 23.20 -2.11
C ALA A 179 -17.67 22.15 -3.21
N LEU A 180 -17.27 20.89 -2.97
CA LEU A 180 -17.56 19.79 -3.88
C LEU A 180 -19.07 19.61 -4.09
N LEU A 181 -19.90 19.71 -3.04
CA LEU A 181 -21.35 19.62 -3.15
C LEU A 181 -21.95 20.74 -4.02
N MET A 182 -21.46 21.98 -3.90
CA MET A 182 -21.88 23.10 -4.74
C MET A 182 -21.40 22.99 -6.20
N LEU A 183 -20.34 22.21 -6.46
CA LEU A 183 -19.88 21.88 -7.82
C LEU A 183 -20.60 20.66 -8.42
N ASP A 184 -21.03 19.70 -7.58
CA ASP A 184 -21.81 18.53 -7.99
C ASP A 184 -23.30 18.84 -8.19
N THR A 185 -23.84 19.89 -7.56
CA THR A 185 -25.18 20.42 -7.90
C THR A 185 -25.15 21.08 -9.27
N PRO A 186 -25.93 20.61 -10.27
CA PRO A 186 -26.01 21.28 -11.55
C PRO A 186 -26.63 22.66 -11.37
N VAL A 187 -25.91 23.70 -11.77
CA VAL A 187 -26.44 25.06 -11.82
C VAL A 187 -27.31 25.16 -13.09
N ASP A 188 -28.62 24.99 -12.95
CA ASP A 188 -29.60 25.10 -14.06
C ASP A 188 -29.61 26.49 -14.72
N GLY A 189 -28.90 27.47 -14.15
CA GLY A 189 -28.54 28.74 -14.78
C GLY A 189 -27.43 28.65 -15.86
N ALA A 190 -27.04 27.47 -16.32
CA ALA A 190 -26.10 27.28 -17.42
C ALA A 190 -26.71 27.64 -18.80
N SER A 191 -26.86 28.94 -19.03
CA SER A 191 -27.37 29.66 -20.22
C SER A 191 -27.49 28.86 -21.52
N LYS A 192 -28.64 28.22 -21.74
CA LYS A 192 -29.13 27.82 -23.08
C LYS A 192 -30.10 28.86 -23.66
N SER A 193 -29.70 30.13 -23.61
CA SER A 193 -30.47 31.27 -24.14
C SER A 193 -30.42 31.42 -25.67
N ASP A 194 -30.30 30.30 -26.41
CA ASP A 194 -30.54 30.28 -27.87
C ASP A 194 -30.98 28.88 -28.38
N ALA A 195 -31.81 28.18 -27.60
CA ALA A 195 -32.58 27.04 -28.09
C ALA A 195 -33.86 27.54 -28.75
N LYS A 196 -33.72 28.09 -29.98
CA LYS A 196 -34.83 28.66 -30.77
C LYS A 196 -35.82 27.59 -31.23
N VAL A 197 -36.72 27.17 -30.33
CA VAL A 197 -37.87 26.32 -30.63
C VAL A 197 -38.77 27.08 -31.62
N PRO A 198 -38.99 26.58 -32.86
CA PRO A 198 -39.97 27.18 -33.75
C PRO A 198 -41.38 26.98 -33.15
N PRO A 199 -42.29 27.96 -33.28
CA PRO A 199 -43.65 27.79 -32.80
C PRO A 199 -44.31 26.60 -33.50
N ALA A 200 -45.11 25.83 -32.74
CA ALA A 200 -45.79 24.66 -33.28
C ALA A 200 -46.69 25.04 -34.47
N PRO A 201 -46.73 24.26 -35.55
CA PRO A 201 -47.57 24.55 -36.70
C PRO A 201 -49.04 24.55 -36.28
N ILE A 202 -49.76 25.62 -36.63
CA ILE A 202 -51.18 25.79 -36.34
C ILE A 202 -51.95 24.68 -37.06
N SER A 203 -52.27 23.62 -36.33
CA SER A 203 -52.89 22.41 -36.87
C SER A 203 -54.37 22.67 -37.13
N THR A 204 -54.67 23.25 -38.29
CA THR A 204 -56.00 23.49 -38.84
C THR A 204 -56.64 22.16 -39.27
N SER A 205 -56.90 21.29 -38.29
CA SER A 205 -57.63 20.03 -38.46
C SER A 205 -59.13 20.29 -38.64
N ALA A 206 -59.46 21.00 -39.72
CA ALA A 206 -60.81 21.21 -40.20
C ALA A 206 -61.31 19.91 -40.86
N LEU A 207 -61.69 18.94 -40.02
CA LEU A 207 -62.33 17.71 -40.47
C LEU A 207 -63.57 18.05 -41.29
N PRO A 208 -63.70 17.56 -42.55
CA PRO A 208 -64.86 17.86 -43.36
C PRO A 208 -66.12 17.26 -42.74
N LEU A 209 -67.11 18.11 -42.46
CA LEU A 209 -68.41 17.71 -41.93
C LEU A 209 -69.06 16.70 -42.87
N LYS A 210 -69.38 15.51 -42.34
CA LYS A 210 -70.05 14.46 -43.10
C LYS A 210 -71.50 14.90 -43.40
N PRO A 211 -71.93 14.96 -44.67
CA PRO A 211 -73.24 15.50 -45.03
C PRO A 211 -74.40 14.62 -44.51
N PRO A 212 -75.55 15.21 -44.17
CA PRO A 212 -76.67 14.48 -43.58
C PRO A 212 -77.49 13.73 -44.64
N GLY A 213 -77.45 12.40 -44.56
CA GLY A 213 -78.57 11.49 -44.92
C GLY A 213 -78.92 11.30 -46.40
N ARG A 214 -78.84 10.03 -46.84
CA ARG A 214 -79.85 9.37 -47.68
C ARG A 214 -79.77 7.86 -47.47
#